data_AF-A0AAV2MMC3-F1
#
_entry.id   AF-A0AAV2MMC3-F1
#
_cell.length_a   1.000
_cell.length_b   1.000
_cell.length_c   1.000
_cell.angle_alpha   90.00
_cell.angle_beta   90.00
_cell.angle_gamma   90.00
#
_symmetry.space_group_name_H-M   'P 1'
#
loop_
_entity.id
_entity.type
_entity.pdbx_description
1 polymer ?
#
loop_
_entity_poly.entity_id
_entity_poly.type
_entity_poly.pdbx_seq_one_letter_code
_entity_poly.pdbx_strand_id
1 'polypeptide(L)'
;MRRTRKDTAAKQAIASEMTQELGVDNTALAKTIEEIMSKYFEEADEKSEARSNRLVKRLDNMHATLSRHTEDIKALRSDTTQLQERASGTEMQLQSLSEKIVEMEDRSRRDNLLVSNLKEGVEGSNMVSYLTENVPR
;
A
#
# COMPACT_ATOMS: atom_id res chain seq x y z
N MET A 1 -92.81 5.03 38.01
CA MET A 1 -91.73 4.25 37.37
C MET A 1 -91.29 4.73 35.97
N ARG A 2 -91.71 5.91 35.46
CA ARG A 2 -91.30 6.39 34.11
C ARG A 2 -90.05 7.29 34.08
N ARG A 3 -89.68 7.96 35.18
CA ARG A 3 -88.52 8.87 35.23
C ARG A 3 -87.18 8.15 35.35
N THR A 4 -87.10 7.08 36.14
CA THR A 4 -85.86 6.32 36.39
C THR A 4 -85.32 5.55 35.18
N ARG A 5 -86.18 5.18 34.22
CA ARG A 5 -85.75 4.53 32.96
C ARG A 5 -85.22 5.51 31.91
N LYS A 6 -85.57 6.79 32.01
CA LYS A 6 -85.12 7.83 31.07
C LYS A 6 -83.69 8.29 31.39
N ASP A 7 -83.36 8.37 32.67
CA ASP A 7 -82.00 8.74 33.13
C ASP A 7 -80.96 7.65 32.87
N THR A 8 -81.34 6.36 32.93
CA THR A 8 -80.43 5.26 32.60
C THR A 8 -80.19 5.12 31.10
N ALA A 9 -81.22 5.31 30.27
CA ALA A 9 -81.08 5.33 28.82
C ALA A 9 -80.22 6.52 28.34
N ALA A 10 -80.40 7.70 28.93
CA ALA A 10 -79.57 8.87 28.60
C ALA A 10 -78.09 8.67 29.00
N LYS A 11 -77.83 8.08 30.18
CA LYS A 11 -76.46 7.75 30.62
C LYS A 11 -75.80 6.67 29.76
N GLN A 12 -76.54 5.67 29.31
CA GLN A 12 -76.02 4.65 28.39
C GLN A 12 -75.77 5.20 26.98
N ALA A 13 -76.62 6.10 26.48
CA ALA A 13 -76.39 6.77 25.19
C ALA A 13 -75.12 7.64 25.24
N ILE A 14 -74.97 8.45 26.29
CA ILE A 14 -73.77 9.30 26.47
C ILE A 14 -72.50 8.44 26.64
N ALA A 15 -72.56 7.33 27.40
CA ALA A 15 -71.41 6.43 27.54
C ALA A 15 -71.07 5.71 26.22
N SER A 16 -72.06 5.34 25.42
CA SER A 16 -71.88 4.76 24.07
C SER A 16 -71.28 5.76 23.09
N GLU A 17 -71.71 7.02 23.13
CA GLU A 17 -71.22 8.09 22.27
C GLU A 17 -69.79 8.48 22.64
N MET A 18 -69.48 8.56 23.94
CA MET A 18 -68.13 8.83 24.44
C MET A 18 -67.15 7.68 24.13
N THR A 19 -67.61 6.43 24.15
CA THR A 19 -66.78 5.26 23.77
C THR A 19 -66.59 5.12 22.26
N GLN A 20 -67.55 5.60 21.47
CA GLN A 20 -67.47 5.61 20.02
C GLN A 20 -66.56 6.75 19.51
N GLU A 21 -66.64 7.97 20.08
CA GLU A 21 -65.70 9.07 19.78
C GLU A 21 -64.27 8.73 20.21
N LEU A 22 -64.05 8.25 21.45
CA LEU A 22 -62.72 7.85 21.92
C LEU A 22 -62.14 6.65 21.15
N GLY A 23 -62.98 5.74 20.64
CA GLY A 23 -62.56 4.60 19.83
C GLY A 23 -62.20 4.97 18.37
N VAL A 24 -62.89 5.96 17.80
CA VAL A 24 -62.64 6.46 16.44
C VAL A 24 -61.36 7.31 16.39
N ASP A 25 -61.10 8.13 17.41
CA ASP A 25 -59.85 8.90 17.51
C ASP A 25 -58.61 8.01 17.73
N ASN A 26 -58.74 6.94 18.52
CA ASN A 26 -57.61 6.02 18.77
C ASN A 26 -57.24 5.19 17.53
N THR A 27 -58.21 4.87 16.67
CA THR A 27 -57.96 4.12 15.42
C THR A 27 -57.35 5.00 14.34
N ALA A 28 -57.72 6.27 14.25
CA ALA A 28 -57.07 7.25 13.39
C ALA A 28 -55.62 7.52 13.84
N LEU A 29 -55.39 7.66 15.15
CA LEU A 29 -54.05 7.81 15.73
C LEU A 29 -53.18 6.57 15.47
N ALA A 30 -53.72 5.36 15.65
CA ALA A 30 -53.01 4.11 15.38
C ALA A 30 -52.58 3.99 13.91
N LYS A 31 -53.46 4.34 12.95
CA LYS A 31 -53.11 4.38 11.52
C LYS A 31 -52.03 5.40 11.21
N THR A 32 -52.09 6.58 11.84
CA THR A 32 -51.07 7.63 11.65
C THR A 32 -49.71 7.18 12.18
N ILE A 33 -49.68 6.49 13.33
CA ILE A 33 -48.46 5.89 13.89
C ILE A 33 -47.93 4.80 12.95
N GLU A 34 -48.80 3.94 12.43
CA GLU A 34 -48.43 2.88 11.48
C GLU A 34 -47.80 3.48 10.22
N GLU A 35 -48.41 4.52 9.63
CA GLU A 35 -47.87 5.22 8.46
C GLU A 35 -46.52 5.89 8.74
N ILE A 36 -46.34 6.50 9.92
CA ILE A 36 -45.05 7.10 10.32
C ILE A 36 -43.99 6.02 10.49
N MET A 37 -44.33 4.92 11.14
CA MET A 37 -43.39 3.81 11.36
C MET A 37 -43.01 3.13 10.05
N SER A 38 -43.95 2.91 9.14
CA SER A 38 -43.68 2.38 7.80
C SER A 38 -42.70 3.28 7.03
N LYS A 39 -42.95 4.59 7.00
CA LYS A 39 -42.03 5.55 6.36
C LYS A 39 -40.65 5.54 7.00
N TYR A 40 -40.58 5.49 8.33
CA TYR A 40 -39.32 5.44 9.05
C TYR A 40 -38.52 4.18 8.73
N PHE A 41 -39.18 3.02 8.63
CA PHE A 41 -38.52 1.77 8.27
C PHE A 41 -38.07 1.76 6.81
N GLU A 42 -38.89 2.27 5.88
CA GLU A 42 -38.49 2.42 4.47
C GLU A 42 -37.25 3.31 4.32
N GLU A 43 -37.24 4.49 4.97
CA GLU A 43 -36.06 5.38 4.95
C GLU A 43 -34.83 4.75 5.61
N ALA A 44 -35.03 3.97 6.69
CA ALA A 44 -33.95 3.26 7.35
C ALA A 44 -33.35 2.16 6.47
N ASP A 45 -34.20 1.40 5.77
CA ASP A 45 -33.80 0.34 4.85
C ASP A 45 -33.06 0.92 3.64
N GLU A 46 -33.59 1.96 3.00
CA GLU A 46 -32.91 2.66 1.89
C GLU A 46 -31.51 3.16 2.30
N LYS A 47 -31.41 3.74 3.50
CA LYS A 47 -30.13 4.24 4.02
C LYS A 47 -29.17 3.10 4.37
N SER A 48 -29.70 1.98 4.86
CA SER A 48 -28.94 0.77 5.15
C SER A 48 -28.38 0.17 3.86
N GLU A 49 -29.21 0.00 2.84
CA GLU A 49 -28.80 -0.49 1.52
C GLU A 49 -27.78 0.43 0.86
N ALA A 50 -28.00 1.75 0.89
CA ALA A 50 -27.05 2.72 0.34
C ALA A 50 -25.67 2.62 1.03
N ARG A 51 -25.65 2.43 2.36
CA ARG A 51 -24.41 2.21 3.11
C ARG A 51 -23.75 0.88 2.75
N SER A 52 -24.53 -0.20 2.68
CA SER A 52 -24.05 -1.53 2.31
C SER A 52 -23.40 -1.51 0.92
N ASN A 53 -24.10 -0.95 -0.07
CA ASN A 53 -23.61 -0.79 -1.44
C ASN A 53 -22.32 0.04 -1.51
N ARG A 54 -22.20 1.09 -0.69
CA ARG A 54 -20.97 1.88 -0.60
C ARG A 54 -19.81 1.07 -0.01
N LEU A 55 -20.07 0.24 1.00
CA LEU A 55 -19.07 -0.65 1.57
C LEU A 55 -18.60 -1.70 0.56
N VAL A 56 -19.53 -2.34 -0.14
CA VAL A 56 -19.21 -3.33 -1.18
C VAL A 56 -18.31 -2.71 -2.25
N LYS A 57 -18.68 -1.55 -2.80
CA LYS A 57 -17.83 -0.83 -3.78
C LYS A 57 -16.45 -0.50 -3.24
N ARG A 58 -16.35 -0.15 -1.95
CA ARG A 58 -15.06 0.13 -1.31
C ARG A 58 -14.22 -1.14 -1.15
N LEU A 59 -14.84 -2.27 -0.80
CA LEU A 59 -14.18 -3.57 -0.73
C LEU A 59 -13.67 -3.99 -2.11
N ASP A 60 -14.48 -3.85 -3.16
CA ASP A 60 -14.09 -4.17 -4.54
C ASP A 60 -12.87 -3.34 -4.98
N ASN A 61 -12.89 -2.03 -4.71
CA ASN A 61 -11.77 -1.14 -5.01
C ASN A 61 -10.49 -1.52 -4.24
N MET A 62 -10.63 -1.87 -2.95
CA MET A 62 -9.49 -2.33 -2.14
C MET A 62 -8.95 -3.66 -2.67
N HIS A 63 -9.82 -4.58 -3.06
CA HIS A 63 -9.43 -5.86 -3.63
C HIS A 63 -8.67 -5.67 -4.94
N ALA A 64 -9.20 -4.85 -5.86
CA ALA A 64 -8.53 -4.53 -7.12
C ALA A 64 -7.15 -3.89 -6.89
N THR A 65 -7.05 -2.96 -5.93
CA THR A 65 -5.79 -2.30 -5.57
C THR A 65 -4.77 -3.30 -5.00
N LEU A 66 -5.20 -4.19 -4.11
CA LEU A 66 -4.35 -5.22 -3.52
C LEU A 66 -3.85 -6.22 -4.57
N SER A 67 -4.71 -6.63 -5.50
CA SER A 67 -4.33 -7.51 -6.61
C SER A 67 -3.24 -6.86 -7.47
N ARG A 68 -3.44 -5.58 -7.84
CA ARG A 68 -2.44 -4.82 -8.60
C ARG A 68 -1.12 -4.70 -7.84
N HIS A 69 -1.14 -4.32 -6.57
CA HIS A 69 0.08 -4.23 -5.77
C HIS A 69 0.79 -5.58 -5.61
N THR A 70 0.04 -6.68 -5.56
CA THR A 70 0.63 -8.02 -5.52
C THR A 70 1.38 -8.35 -6.81
N GLU A 71 0.83 -7.96 -7.97
CA GLU A 71 1.50 -8.11 -9.25
C GLU A 71 2.73 -7.20 -9.37
N ASP A 72 2.61 -5.93 -8.98
CA ASP A 72 3.71 -4.97 -8.97
C ASP A 72 4.87 -5.48 -8.09
N ILE A 73 4.58 -6.01 -6.89
CA ILE A 73 5.60 -6.59 -6.00
C ILE A 73 6.29 -7.80 -6.64
N LYS A 74 5.55 -8.66 -7.36
CA LYS A 74 6.15 -9.80 -8.06
C LYS A 74 7.10 -9.35 -9.16
N ALA A 75 6.69 -8.34 -9.95
CA ALA A 75 7.53 -7.77 -11.00
C ALA A 75 8.80 -7.15 -10.41
N LEU A 76 8.66 -6.29 -9.39
CA LEU A 76 9.80 -5.67 -8.71
C LEU A 76 10.78 -6.67 -8.12
N ARG A 77 10.28 -7.78 -7.56
CA ARG A 77 11.14 -8.87 -7.05
C ARG A 77 11.93 -9.52 -8.18
N SER A 78 11.28 -9.81 -9.32
CA SER A 78 11.97 -10.36 -10.50
C SER A 78 13.06 -9.42 -11.00
N ASP A 79 12.75 -8.12 -11.13
CA ASP A 79 13.72 -7.13 -11.59
C ASP A 79 14.90 -6.99 -10.62
N THR A 80 14.63 -7.01 -9.32
CA THR A 80 15.68 -6.96 -8.29
C THR A 80 16.62 -8.15 -8.38
N THR A 81 16.08 -9.36 -8.57
CA THR A 81 16.90 -10.57 -8.74
C THR A 81 17.76 -10.48 -9.99
N GLN A 82 17.21 -10.06 -11.13
CA GLN A 82 17.99 -9.88 -12.36
C GLN A 82 19.09 -8.82 -12.20
N LEU A 83 18.81 -7.72 -11.51
CA LEU A 83 19.80 -6.68 -11.24
C LEU A 83 20.93 -7.20 -10.33
N GLN A 84 20.61 -7.99 -9.31
CA GLN A 84 21.64 -8.62 -8.46
C GLN A 84 22.53 -9.57 -9.24
N GLU A 85 21.96 -10.41 -10.10
CA GLU A 85 22.74 -11.32 -10.95
C GLU A 85 23.67 -10.56 -11.90
N ARG A 86 23.17 -9.49 -12.53
CA ARG A 86 23.98 -8.62 -13.40
C ARG A 86 25.09 -7.90 -12.63
N ALA A 87 24.79 -7.39 -11.44
CA ALA A 87 25.78 -6.74 -10.59
C ALA A 87 26.91 -7.70 -10.21
N SER A 88 26.55 -8.90 -9.71
CA SER A 88 27.51 -9.94 -9.37
C SER A 88 28.36 -10.37 -10.57
N GLY A 89 27.75 -10.57 -11.74
CA GLY A 89 28.49 -10.88 -12.97
C GLY A 89 29.47 -9.78 -13.38
N THR A 90 29.06 -8.52 -13.23
CA THR A 90 29.91 -7.35 -13.55
C THR A 90 31.07 -7.22 -12.55
N GLU A 91 30.82 -7.45 -11.26
CA GLU A 91 31.86 -7.45 -10.22
C GLU A 91 32.91 -8.53 -10.48
N MET A 92 32.49 -9.75 -10.83
CA MET A 92 33.41 -10.83 -11.20
C MET A 92 34.24 -10.48 -12.44
N GLN A 93 33.62 -9.86 -13.45
CA GLN A 93 34.33 -9.41 -14.64
C GLN A 93 35.36 -8.32 -14.32
N LEU A 94 34.98 -7.34 -13.49
CA LEU A 94 35.89 -6.29 -13.04
C LEU A 94 37.08 -6.86 -12.28
N GLN A 95 36.83 -7.80 -11.36
CA GLN A 95 37.90 -8.48 -10.63
C GLN A 95 38.84 -9.22 -11.59
N SER A 96 38.30 -10.01 -12.50
CA SER A 96 39.12 -10.75 -13.48
C SER A 96 39.93 -9.82 -14.39
N LEU A 97 39.35 -8.71 -14.83
CA LEU A 97 40.05 -7.71 -15.63
C LEU A 97 41.15 -7.02 -14.83
N SER A 98 40.88 -6.67 -13.57
CA SER A 98 41.87 -6.08 -12.68
C SER A 98 43.07 -7.01 -12.46
N GLU A 99 42.82 -8.30 -12.20
CA GLU A 99 43.87 -9.31 -12.05
C GLU A 99 44.71 -9.44 -13.32
N LYS A 100 44.07 -9.45 -14.50
CA LYS A 100 44.77 -9.48 -15.79
C LYS A 100 45.62 -8.24 -16.02
N ILE A 101 45.15 -7.06 -15.64
CA ILE A 101 45.93 -5.81 -15.78
C ILE A 101 47.20 -5.91 -14.94
N VAL A 102 47.08 -6.29 -13.67
CA VAL A 102 48.24 -6.47 -12.78
C VAL A 102 49.22 -7.48 -13.38
N GLU A 103 48.73 -8.62 -13.86
CA GLU A 103 49.59 -9.63 -14.47
C GLU A 103 50.29 -9.12 -15.74
N MET A 104 49.60 -8.36 -16.58
CA MET A 104 50.20 -7.74 -17.77
C MET A 104 51.24 -6.69 -17.41
N GLU A 105 50.98 -5.87 -16.38
CA GLU A 105 51.95 -4.88 -15.89
C GLU A 105 53.20 -5.55 -15.34
N ASP A 106 53.05 -6.60 -14.53
CA ASP A 106 54.16 -7.39 -14.00
C ASP A 106 54.96 -8.05 -15.12
N ARG A 107 54.29 -8.65 -16.11
CA ARG A 107 54.96 -9.22 -17.28
C ARG A 107 55.71 -8.15 -18.08
N SER A 108 55.12 -6.98 -18.27
CA SER A 108 55.72 -5.89 -19.04
C SER A 108 56.90 -5.22 -18.34
N ARG A 109 56.91 -5.20 -17.00
CA ARG A 109 57.96 -4.57 -16.20
C ARG A 109 58.98 -5.55 -15.62
N ARG A 110 58.79 -6.85 -15.84
CA ARG A 110 59.61 -7.94 -15.28
C ARG A 110 61.12 -7.73 -15.46
N ASP A 111 61.51 -7.26 -16.63
CA ASP A 111 62.91 -7.09 -16.99
C ASP A 111 63.42 -5.66 -16.75
N ASN A 112 62.57 -4.79 -16.21
CA ASN A 112 62.94 -3.42 -15.87
C ASN A 112 63.59 -3.37 -14.48
N LEU A 113 64.65 -2.57 -14.36
CA LEU A 113 65.28 -2.28 -13.08
C LEU A 113 64.86 -0.90 -12.58
N LEU A 114 64.44 -0.80 -11.32
CA LEU A 114 64.18 0.47 -10.65
C LEU A 114 65.41 0.90 -9.86
N VAL A 115 66.07 1.97 -10.30
CA VAL A 115 67.18 2.60 -9.56
C VAL A 115 66.59 3.71 -8.69
N SER A 116 66.71 3.59 -7.37
CA SER A 116 66.19 4.58 -6.40
C SER A 116 67.33 5.20 -5.59
N ASN A 117 67.09 6.39 -5.01
CA ASN A 117 68.06 7.17 -4.23
C ASN A 117 69.31 7.62 -5.01
N LEU A 118 69.24 7.65 -6.34
CA LEU A 118 70.25 8.27 -7.18
C LEU A 118 70.11 9.79 -7.09
N LYS A 119 71.20 10.49 -6.75
CA LYS A 119 71.20 11.96 -6.76
C LYS A 119 71.04 12.44 -8.21
N GLU A 120 70.31 13.53 -8.46
CA GLU A 120 70.14 14.01 -9.84
C GLU A 120 71.49 14.34 -10.50
N GLY A 121 71.71 13.81 -11.70
CA GLY A 121 72.85 14.14 -12.56
C GLY A 121 74.13 13.34 -12.30
N VAL A 122 74.16 12.35 -11.38
CA VAL A 122 75.35 11.48 -11.22
C VAL A 122 75.51 10.48 -12.35
N GLU A 123 74.43 10.11 -13.03
CA GLU A 123 74.44 9.23 -14.20
C GLU A 123 75.08 9.87 -15.45
N GLY A 124 75.30 11.19 -15.44
CA GLY A 124 75.84 11.91 -16.59
C GLY A 124 74.90 11.85 -17.81
N SER A 125 75.46 11.89 -19.02
CA SER A 125 74.69 11.83 -20.27
C SER A 125 74.36 10.40 -20.74
N ASN A 126 74.94 9.37 -20.11
CA ASN A 126 74.75 7.98 -20.52
C ASN A 126 74.59 7.02 -19.32
N MET A 127 73.33 6.62 -19.10
CA MET A 127 72.93 5.68 -18.05
C MET A 127 73.64 4.31 -18.16
N VAL A 128 73.92 3.81 -19.37
CA VAL A 128 74.52 2.48 -19.56
C VAL A 128 75.97 2.45 -19.07
N SER A 129 76.73 3.51 -19.35
CA SER A 129 78.10 3.67 -18.87
C SER A 129 78.12 3.71 -17.34
N TYR A 130 77.22 4.52 -16.75
CA TYR A 130 77.08 4.61 -15.30
C TYR A 130 76.80 3.24 -14.65
N LEU A 131 75.85 2.48 -15.17
CA LEU A 131 75.53 1.15 -14.64
C LEU A 131 76.69 0.16 -14.81
N THR A 132 77.42 0.20 -15.93
CA THR A 132 78.54 -0.73 -16.20
C THR A 132 79.69 -0.56 -15.19
N GLU A 133 79.93 0.68 -14.73
CA GLU A 133 80.99 0.99 -13.77
C GLU A 133 80.60 0.72 -12.31
N ASN A 134 79.31 0.85 -11.99
CA ASN A 134 78.81 0.84 -10.61
C ASN A 134 78.10 -0.46 -10.19
N VAL A 135 77.81 -1.37 -11.11
CA VAL A 135 77.24 -2.69 -10.78
C VAL A 135 78.37 -3.65 -10.33
N PRO A 136 78.26 -4.28 -9.14
CA PRO A 136 79.24 -5.27 -8.67
C PRO A 136 79.34 -6.47 -9.61
N ARG A 137 80.56 -6.98 -9.79
CA ARG A 137 80.83 -8.19 -10.59
C ARG A 137 80.67 -9.47 -9.79
#